data_AF-A0AAN8K5B3-F1
#
_entry.id   AF-A0AAN8K5B3-F1
#
_cell.length_a   1.000
_cell.length_b   1.000
_cell.length_c   1.000
_cell.angle_alpha   90.00
_cell.angle_beta   90.00
_cell.angle_gamma   90.00
#
_symmetry.space_group_name_H-M   'P 1'
#
loop_
_entity.id
_entity.type
_entity.pdbx_description
1 polymer ?
#
loop_
_entity_poly.entity_id
_entity_poly.type
_entity_poly.pdbx_seq_one_letter_code
_entity_poly.pdbx_strand_id
1 'polypeptide(L)' 'MFNGKSIFYPPAWNGEQSRNEIRIHVPVFNLKKRCIQVLKDYLTKNDIPSLEIPHTLIEEMCMRSNMTFREYERIIID' A
#
# COMPACT_ATOMS: atom_id res chain seq x y z
N MET A 1 -0.47 6.98 3.62
CA MET A 1 0.10 8.29 3.26
C MET A 1 0.35 9.08 4.53
N PHE A 2 1.46 9.79 4.61
CA PHE A 2 1.82 10.67 5.73
C PHE A 2 1.52 12.11 5.35
N ASN A 3 0.53 12.75 6.00
CA ASN A 3 0.07 14.10 5.66
C ASN A 3 -0.21 14.29 4.14
N GLY A 4 -0.76 13.26 3.49
CA GLY A 4 -1.01 13.25 2.04
C GLY A 4 0.20 12.92 1.14
N LYS A 5 1.39 12.70 1.71
CA LYS A 5 2.61 12.31 0.99
C LYS A 5 2.94 10.83 1.15
N SER A 6 3.76 10.30 0.23
CA SER A 6 4.25 8.92 0.27
C SER A 6 5.40 8.72 1.26
N ILE A 7 6.32 9.69 1.36
CA ILE A 7 7.43 9.72 2.33
C ILE A 7 7.21 10.86 3.32
N PHE A 8 7.58 10.61 4.58
CA PHE A 8 7.75 11.64 5.59
C PHE A 8 9.24 11.79 5.92
N TYR A 9 9.76 13.02 5.77
CA TYR A 9 11.11 13.38 6.20
C TYR A 9 11.02 14.16 7.51
N PRO A 10 11.45 13.57 8.65
CA PRO A 10 11.42 14.28 9.91
C PRO A 10 12.40 15.46 9.88
N PRO A 11 11.99 16.67 10.31
CA PRO A 11 12.93 17.76 10.49
C PRO A 11 13.90 17.45 11.63
N ALA A 12 15.13 17.95 11.53
CA ALA A 12 16.10 17.86 12.61
C ALA A 12 15.59 18.60 13.86
N TRP A 13 15.87 18.04 15.04
CA TRP A 13 15.46 18.66 16.30
C TRP A 13 16.27 19.94 16.55
N ASN A 14 15.58 21.06 16.78
CA ASN A 14 16.16 22.38 17.00
C ASN A 14 16.16 22.80 18.48
N GLY A 15 15.90 21.87 19.41
CA GLY A 15 15.86 22.14 20.85
C GLY A 15 14.49 22.57 21.39
N GLU A 16 13.49 22.77 20.53
CA GLU A 16 12.11 23.05 20.96
C GLU A 16 11.42 21.78 21.48
N GLN A 17 10.48 21.94 22.43
CA GLN A 17 9.61 20.87 22.93
C GLN A 17 8.33 20.69 22.09
N SER A 18 8.34 21.09 20.81
CA SER A 18 7.22 20.89 19.91
C SER A 18 7.22 19.46 19.36
N ARG A 19 6.04 18.83 19.34
CA ARG A 19 5.87 17.46 18.81
C ARG A 19 5.47 17.53 17.33
N ASN A 20 6.22 16.85 16.47
CA ASN A 20 5.82 16.66 15.07
C ASN A 20 4.62 15.71 15.00
N GLU A 21 3.44 16.24 14.68
CA GLU A 21 2.25 15.43 14.41
C GLU A 21 2.30 14.86 12.99
N ILE A 22 2.21 13.53 12.89
CA ILE A 22 2.19 12.83 11.61
C ILE A 22 0.82 12.16 11.47
N ARG A 23 0.03 12.63 10.51
CA ARG A 23 -1.28 12.05 10.22
C ARG A 23 -1.14 10.94 9.18
N ILE A 24 -1.44 9.72 9.61
CA ILE A 24 -1.41 8.54 8.75
C ILE A 24 -2.80 8.38 8.14
N HIS A 25 -2.91 8.63 6.84
CA HIS A 25 -4.14 8.46 6.10
C HIS A 25 -4.12 7.15 5.31
N VAL A 26 -5.27 6.47 5.30
CA VAL A 26 -5.54 5.38 4.35
C VAL A 26 -5.63 6.01 2.95
N PRO A 27 -4.84 5.55 1.97
CA PRO A 27 -4.90 6.11 0.63
C PRO A 27 -6.21 5.76 -0.06
N VAL A 28 -6.66 6.64 -0.96
CA VAL A 28 -7.81 6.34 -1.83
C VAL A 28 -7.36 5.32 -2.87
N PHE A 29 -7.81 4.09 -2.71
CA PHE A 29 -7.55 3.02 -3.67
C PHE A 29 -8.52 3.12 -4.85
N ASN A 30 -8.04 2.76 -6.05
CA ASN A 30 -8.95 2.52 -7.16
C ASN A 30 -9.85 1.30 -6.86
N LEU A 31 -11.00 1.23 -7.54
CA LEU A 31 -12.01 0.20 -7.28
C LEU A 31 -11.42 -1.21 -7.36
N LYS A 32 -10.65 -1.50 -8.41
CA LYS A 32 -10.00 -2.79 -8.61
C LYS A 32 -9.12 -3.20 -7.43
N LYS A 33 -8.22 -2.31 -6.98
CA LYS A 33 -7.34 -2.56 -5.82
C LYS A 33 -8.15 -2.76 -4.55
N ARG A 34 -9.23 -1.99 -4.36
CA ARG A 34 -10.08 -2.14 -3.18
C ARG A 34 -10.82 -3.48 -3.17
N CYS A 35 -11.37 -3.92 -4.31
CA CYS A 35 -12.00 -5.22 -4.43
C CYS A 35 -11.00 -6.35 -4.14
N ILE A 36 -9.79 -6.26 -4.69
CA ILE A 36 -8.73 -7.25 -4.42
C ILE A 36 -8.37 -7.31 -2.94
N GLN A 37 -8.24 -6.17 -2.25
CA GLN A 37 -7.99 -6.13 -0.81
C GLN A 37 -9.09 -6.86 -0.04
N VAL A 38 -10.36 -6.53 -0.32
CA VAL A 38 -11.51 -7.14 0.34
C VAL A 38 -11.52 -8.65 0.10
N LEU A 39 -11.33 -9.11 -1.14
CA LEU A 39 -11.32 -10.55 -1.45
C LEU A 39 -10.20 -11.30 -0.73
N LYS A 40 -9.02 -10.69 -0.55
CA LYS A 40 -7.91 -11.29 0.20
C LYS A 40 -8.19 -11.41 1.69
N ASP A 41 -9.12 -10.63 2.24
CA ASP A 41 -9.54 -10.75 3.65
C ASP A 41 -10.47 -11.96 3.87
N TYR A 42 -11.18 -12.41 2.83
CA TYR A 42 -12.15 -13.51 2.91
C TYR A 42 -11.64 -14.84 2.33
N LEU A 43 -10.67 -14.81 1.42
CA LEU A 43 -10.18 -15.99 0.70
C LEU A 43 -8.79 -16.37 1.15
N THR A 44 -8.54 -17.67 1.33
CA THR A 44 -7.18 -18.16 1.53
C THR A 44 -6.45 -18.25 0.19
N LYS A 45 -5.12 -18.30 0.23
CA LYS A 45 -4.30 -18.41 -0.99
C LYS A 45 -4.59 -19.66 -1.82
N ASN A 46 -5.10 -20.71 -1.18
CA ASN A 46 -5.45 -21.95 -1.85
C ASN A 46 -6.80 -21.87 -2.56
N ASP A 47 -7.68 -20.96 -2.15
CA ASP A 47 -9.02 -20.78 -2.74
C ASP A 47 -8.97 -19.91 -4.01
N ILE A 48 -8.04 -18.95 -4.06
CA ILE A 48 -7.90 -17.98 -5.16
C ILE A 48 -7.78 -18.65 -6.55
N PRO A 49 -6.98 -19.72 -6.75
CA PRO A 49 -6.89 -20.39 -8.05
C PRO A 49 -8.18 -21.07 -8.52
N SER A 50 -9.13 -21.33 -7.60
CA SER A 50 -10.39 -22.00 -7.92
C SER A 50 -11.50 -21.03 -8.37
N LEU A 51 -11.24 -19.72 -8.32
CA LEU A 51 -12.21 -18.71 -8.72
C LEU A 51 -12.41 -18.70 -10.25
N GLU A 52 -13.67 -18.65 -10.69
CA GLU A 52 -14.06 -18.47 -12.09
C GLU A 52 -13.91 -17.01 -12.55
N ILE A 53 -12.68 -16.49 -12.48
CA ILE A 53 -12.32 -15.13 -12.90
C ILE A 53 -11.15 -15.18 -13.89
N PRO A 54 -10.91 -14.11 -14.66
CA PRO A 54 -9.75 -14.03 -15.53
C PRO A 54 -8.43 -14.37 -14.83
N HIS A 55 -7.59 -15.19 -15.49
CA HIS A 55 -6.29 -15.62 -14.97
C HIS A 55 -5.39 -14.46 -14.52
N THR A 56 -5.44 -13.33 -15.22
CA THR A 56 -4.68 -12.13 -14.87
C THR A 56 -5.05 -11.56 -13.50
N LEU A 57 -6.32 -11.69 -13.07
CA LEU A 57 -6.74 -11.29 -11.74
C LEU A 57 -6.29 -12.27 -10.67
N ILE A 58 -6.28 -13.57 -10.98
CA ILE A 58 -5.74 -14.61 -10.09
C ILE A 58 -4.25 -14.33 -9.83
N GLU A 59 -3.47 -14.02 -10.87
CA GLU A 59 -2.06 -13.66 -10.75
C GLU A 59 -1.86 -12.44 -9.85
N GLU A 60 -2.61 -11.35 -10.08
CA GLU A 60 -2.54 -10.14 -9.25
C GLU A 60 -2.94 -10.40 -7.79
N MET A 61 -3.92 -11.28 -7.54
CA MET A 61 -4.33 -11.65 -6.19
C MET A 61 -3.27 -12.52 -5.49
N CYS A 62 -2.57 -13.39 -6.22
CA CYS A 62 -1.48 -14.20 -5.67
C CYS A 62 -0.21 -13.39 -5.36
N MET A 63 0.02 -12.27 -6.07
CA MET A 63 1.14 -11.36 -5.78
C MET A 63 1.00 -10.74 -4.38
N ARG A 64 2.08 -10.82 -3.59
CA ARG A 64 2.16 -10.11 -2.29
C ARG A 64 2.41 -8.63 -2.53
N SER A 65 1.74 -7.80 -1.74
CA SER A 65 2.00 -6.36 -1.64
C SER A 65 3.29 -6.12 -0.86
N ASN A 66 4.42 -6.56 -1.40
CA ASN A 66 5.73 -6.25 -0.86
C ASN A 66 6.19 -4.94 -1.49
N MET A 67 6.73 -4.03 -0.70
CA MET A 67 7.42 -2.86 -1.25
C MET A 67 8.63 -3.37 -2.04
N THR A 68 8.57 -3.27 -3.36
CA THR A 68 9.70 -3.64 -4.23
C THR A 68 10.74 -2.52 -4.23
N PHE A 69 12.00 -2.87 -4.47
CA PHE A 69 13.08 -1.88 -4.61
C PHE A 69 12.77 -0.81 -5.67
N ARG A 70 12.12 -1.19 -6.78
CA ARG A 70 11.66 -0.25 -7.82
C ARG A 70 10.55 0.68 -7.38
N GLU A 71 9.67 0.24 -6.48
CA GLU A 71 8.66 1.13 -5.88
C GLU A 71 9.33 2.11 -4.91
N TYR A 72 10.33 1.66 -4.16
CA TYR A 72 11.14 2.54 -3.32
C TYR A 72 11.87 3.63 -4.15
N GLU A 73 12.50 3.26 -5.27
CA GLU A 73 13.16 4.21 -6.18
C GLU A 73 12.18 5.25 -6.75
N ARG A 74 10.99 4.82 -7.22
CA ARG A 74 9.97 5.75 -7.72
C ARG A 74 9.51 6.74 -6.65
N ILE A 75 9.37 6.27 -5.42
CA ILE A 75 8.88 7.09 -4.31
C ILE A 75 9.94 8.11 -3.84
N ILE A 76 11.23 7.92 -4.16
CA ILE A 76 12.31 8.87 -3.84
C ILE A 76 12.54 9.92 -4.94
N ILE A 77 12.23 9.58 -6.19
CA ILE A 77 12.51 10.44 -7.35
C ILE A 77 11.37 11.45 -7.62
N ASP A 78 10.17 11.22 -7.08
CA ASP A 78 9.02 12.16 -7.04
C ASP A 78 8.99 13.01 -5.74
#